data_AF-A0A8S3Y0F7-F1
#
_entry.id   AF-A0A8S3Y0F7-F1
#
_cell.length_a   1.000
_cell.length_b   1.000
_cell.length_c   1.000
_cell.angle_alpha   90.00
_cell.angle_beta   90.00
_cell.angle_gamma   90.00
#
_symmetry.space_group_name_H-M   'P 1'
#
loop_
_entity.id
_entity.type
_entity.pdbx_description
1 polymer ?
#
loop_
_entity_poly.entity_id
_entity_poly.type
_entity_poly.pdbx_seq_one_letter_code
_entity_poly.pdbx_strand_id
1 'polypeptide(L)'
;MAPKENYTPHQMCLAMEAVRKGDSYSAAAEKYGVPRMTLRNKVMGKSPAICHMGPPTILSMNEEAILKEWLFAMAERHCPIGKEQLLDSVQLIIKSANRKNPGRQ
;
A
#
# COMPACT_ATOMS: atom_id res chain seq x y z
N MET A 1 2.72 24.70 4.84
CA MET A 1 2.96 23.47 4.06
C MET A 1 3.93 22.59 4.84
N ALA A 2 3.56 21.35 5.17
CA ALA A 2 4.49 20.41 5.76
C ALA A 2 5.57 20.05 4.71
N PRO A 3 6.86 19.95 5.09
CA PRO A 3 7.92 19.57 4.16
C PRO A 3 7.60 18.21 3.53
N LYS A 4 7.81 18.10 2.22
CA LYS A 4 7.59 16.85 1.47
C LYS A 4 8.61 15.84 1.97
N GLU A 5 8.11 14.77 2.56
CA GLU A 5 8.91 13.68 3.08
C GLU A 5 9.51 12.89 1.91
N ASN A 6 10.77 13.14 1.56
CA ASN A 6 11.48 12.47 0.46
C ASN A 6 11.99 11.06 0.83
N TYR A 7 11.34 10.38 1.77
CA TYR A 7 11.72 9.01 2.13
C TYR A 7 10.69 8.01 1.61
N THR A 8 11.19 6.88 1.14
CA THR A 8 10.36 5.76 0.71
C THR A 8 9.87 4.97 1.93
N PRO A 9 8.71 4.29 1.83
CA PRO A 9 8.25 3.39 2.90
C PRO A 9 9.27 2.28 3.21
N HIS A 10 10.06 1.86 2.20
CA HIS A 10 11.14 0.90 2.37
C HIS A 10 12.26 1.42 3.29
N GLN A 11 12.73 2.66 3.08
CA GLN A 11 13.72 3.30 3.95
C GLN A 11 13.22 3.43 5.40
N MET A 12 11.94 3.76 5.58
CA MET A 12 11.34 3.82 6.91
C MET A 12 11.28 2.43 7.58
N CYS A 13 10.98 1.37 6.82
CA CYS A 13 11.01 -0.01 7.31
C CYS A 13 12.40 -0.41 7.82
N LEU A 14 13.43 -0.18 7.01
CA LEU A 14 14.83 -0.47 7.36
C LEU A 14 15.29 0.32 8.59
N ALA A 15 14.87 1.59 8.70
CA ALA A 15 15.18 2.42 9.87
C ALA A 15 14.51 1.89 11.15
N MET A 16 13.26 1.43 11.07
CA MET A 16 12.57 0.81 12.22
C MET A 16 13.23 -0.50 12.63
N GLU A 17 13.67 -1.33 11.68
CA GLU A 17 14.41 -2.55 11.97
C GLU A 17 15.77 -2.28 12.62
N ALA A 18 16.50 -1.26 12.17
CA ALA A 18 17.77 -0.86 12.77
C ALA A 18 17.58 -0.43 14.24
N VAL A 19 16.57 0.39 14.52
CA VAL A 19 16.23 0.77 15.91
C VAL A 19 15.87 -0.45 16.75
N ARG A 20 15.12 -1.40 16.19
CA ARG A 20 14.80 -2.67 16.87
C ARG A 20 16.05 -3.53 17.15
N LYS A 21 17.06 -3.49 16.28
CA LYS A 21 18.36 -4.16 16.49
C LYS A 21 19.24 -3.48 17.53
N GLY A 22 18.88 -2.29 18.02
CA GLY A 22 19.58 -1.55 19.06
C GLY A 22 20.27 -0.26 18.60
N ASP A 23 20.14 0.13 17.32
CA ASP A 23 20.64 1.43 16.87
C ASP A 23 19.85 2.58 17.52
N SER A 24 20.54 3.71 17.74
CA SER A 24 19.87 4.93 18.20
C SER A 24 18.98 5.51 17.10
N TYR A 25 17.88 6.17 17.49
CA TYR A 25 16.99 6.86 16.54
C TYR A 25 17.74 7.86 15.63
N SER A 26 18.82 8.46 16.11
CA SER A 26 19.63 9.41 15.33
C SER A 26 20.45 8.69 14.27
N ALA A 27 21.15 7.61 14.66
CA ALA A 27 21.98 6.82 13.75
C ALA A 27 21.12 6.18 12.64
N ALA A 28 19.97 5.61 13.00
CA ALA A 28 19.04 5.06 12.01
C ALA A 28 18.44 6.13 11.10
N ALA A 29 18.08 7.31 11.63
CA ALA A 29 17.55 8.41 10.84
C ALA A 29 18.54 8.91 9.77
N GLU A 30 19.80 9.11 10.16
CA GLU A 30 20.85 9.58 9.26
C GLU A 30 21.22 8.51 8.22
N LYS A 31 21.34 7.25 8.65
CA LYS A 31 21.71 6.11 7.79
C LYS A 31 20.71 5.86 6.65
N TYR A 32 19.41 6.04 6.91
CA TYR A 32 18.36 5.77 5.93
C TYR A 32 17.69 7.03 5.37
N GLY A 33 18.14 8.22 5.77
CA GLY A 33 17.61 9.50 5.30
C GLY A 33 16.16 9.75 5.71
N VAL A 34 15.75 9.29 6.90
CA VAL A 34 14.38 9.45 7.41
C VAL A 34 14.31 10.46 8.54
N PRO A 35 13.21 11.24 8.68
CA PRO A 35 13.07 12.16 9.80
C PRO A 35 13.02 11.43 11.14
N ARG A 36 13.92 11.82 12.06
CA ARG A 36 14.04 11.21 13.41
C ARG A 36 12.72 11.22 14.19
N MET A 37 11.98 12.32 14.13
CA MET A 37 10.69 12.42 14.83
C MET A 37 9.64 11.46 14.26
N THR A 38 9.58 11.33 12.93
CA THR A 38 8.67 10.39 12.25
C THR A 38 9.04 8.94 12.57
N LEU A 39 10.33 8.61 12.56
CA LEU A 39 10.83 7.29 12.97
C LEU A 39 10.42 6.96 14.41
N ARG A 40 10.66 7.88 15.36
CA ARG A 40 10.28 7.71 16.77
C ARG A 40 8.77 7.52 16.93
N ASN A 41 7.95 8.32 16.24
CA ASN A 41 6.50 8.21 16.31
C ASN A 41 5.98 6.87 15.79
N LYS A 42 6.56 6.35 14.70
CA LYS A 42 6.22 5.03 14.15
C LYS A 42 6.66 3.90 15.08
N VAL A 43 7.86 3.96 15.66
CA VAL A 43 8.34 2.97 16.65
C VAL A 43 7.49 2.98 17.91
N MET A 44 7.04 4.15 18.38
CA MET A 44 6.13 4.29 19.52
C MET A 44 4.67 3.94 19.21
N GLY A 45 4.33 3.55 17.98
CA GLY A 45 2.96 3.18 17.59
C GLY A 45 1.98 4.36 17.46
N LYS A 46 2.46 5.60 17.47
CA LYS A 46 1.61 6.81 17.31
C LYS A 46 1.15 7.03 15.87
N SER A 47 1.79 6.39 14.90
CA SER A 47 1.46 6.48 13.49
C SER A 47 1.71 5.12 12.83
N PRO A 48 0.83 4.65 11.93
CA PRO A 48 1.03 3.37 11.26
C PRO A 48 2.34 3.36 10.46
N ALA A 49 3.03 2.21 10.50
CA ALA A 49 4.30 1.98 9.80
C ALA A 49 4.17 2.26 8.30
N ILE A 50 3.01 1.90 7.74
CA ILE A 50 2.65 2.09 6.33
C ILE A 50 1.40 2.97 6.31
N CYS A 51 1.56 4.21 5.84
CA CYS A 51 0.42 5.04 5.47
C CYS A 51 0.21 4.84 3.98
N HIS A 52 -0.86 4.14 3.58
CA HIS A 52 -1.31 4.22 2.19
C HIS A 52 -1.84 5.63 1.99
N MET A 53 -1.17 6.42 1.15
CA MET A 53 -1.57 7.79 0.83
C MET A 53 -2.75 7.73 -0.15
N GLY A 54 -3.94 7.49 0.40
CA GLY A 54 -5.19 7.40 -0.36
C GLY A 54 -6.31 6.77 0.47
N PRO A 55 -7.57 6.93 0.05
CA PRO A 55 -8.66 6.15 0.62
C PRO A 55 -8.35 4.65 0.50
N PRO A 56 -8.76 3.83 1.49
CA PRO A 56 -8.56 2.39 1.41
C PRO A 56 -9.17 1.84 0.12
N THR A 57 -8.46 0.91 -0.52
CA THR A 57 -8.97 0.24 -1.72
C THR A 57 -10.28 -0.47 -1.37
N ILE A 58 -11.29 -0.32 -2.22
CA ILE A 58 -12.60 -0.99 -2.04
C ILE A 58 -12.41 -2.52 -2.12
N LEU A 59 -11.46 -2.95 -2.95
CA LEU A 59 -11.01 -4.33 -3.08
C LEU A 59 -9.99 -4.66 -1.98
N SER A 60 -10.18 -5.83 -1.39
CA SER A 60 -9.27 -6.44 -0.42
C SER A 60 -8.01 -6.94 -1.14
N MET A 61 -6.88 -7.08 -0.42
CA MET A 61 -5.62 -7.58 -0.99
C MET A 61 -5.78 -8.93 -1.70
N ASN A 62 -6.64 -9.82 -1.18
CA ASN A 62 -6.91 -11.12 -1.79
C ASN A 62 -7.63 -10.98 -3.14
N GLU A 63 -8.59 -10.06 -3.24
CA GLU A 63 -9.35 -9.82 -4.48
C GLU A 63 -8.45 -9.19 -5.55
N GLU A 64 -7.57 -8.26 -5.15
CA GLU A 64 -6.55 -7.72 -6.04
C GLU A 64 -5.56 -8.78 -6.51
N ALA A 65 -5.19 -9.75 -5.66
CA ALA A 65 -4.31 -10.85 -6.05
C ALA A 65 -4.95 -11.76 -7.11
N ILE A 66 -6.21 -12.13 -6.92
CA ILE A 66 -6.98 -12.94 -7.88
C ILE A 66 -7.11 -12.19 -9.22
N LEU A 67 -7.42 -10.88 -9.18
CA LEU A 67 -7.51 -10.05 -10.39
C LEU A 67 -6.17 -9.97 -11.12
N LYS A 68 -5.06 -9.80 -10.40
CA LYS A 68 -3.72 -9.80 -11.00
C LYS A 68 -3.43 -11.12 -11.69
N GLU A 69 -3.62 -12.24 -11.00
CA GLU A 69 -3.35 -13.58 -11.55
C GLU A 69 -4.19 -13.84 -12.81
N TRP A 70 -5.47 -13.51 -12.78
CA TRP A 70 -6.35 -13.61 -13.95
C TRP A 70 -5.89 -12.73 -15.12
N LEU A 71 -5.45 -11.50 -14.84
CA LEU A 71 -4.97 -10.57 -15.86
C LEU A 71 -3.69 -11.10 -16.54
N PHE A 72 -2.76 -11.66 -15.75
CA PHE A 72 -1.56 -12.31 -16.27
C PHE A 72 -1.91 -13.54 -17.11
N ALA A 73 -2.78 -14.42 -16.61
CA ALA A 73 -3.21 -15.62 -17.34
C ALA A 73 -3.88 -15.29 -18.68
N MET A 74 -4.63 -14.19 -18.76
CA MET A 74 -5.28 -13.73 -19.99
C MET A 74 -4.29 -13.07 -20.96
N ALA A 75 -3.31 -12.34 -20.43
CA ALA A 75 -2.20 -11.79 -21.23
C ALA A 75 -1.35 -12.91 -21.86
N GLU A 76 -1.06 -13.99 -21.12
CA GLU A 76 -0.35 -15.17 -21.65
C GLU A 76 -1.14 -15.89 -22.75
N ARG A 77 -2.47 -15.82 -22.72
CA ARG A 77 -3.36 -16.40 -23.73
C ARG A 77 -3.57 -15.50 -24.97
N HIS A 78 -2.73 -14.48 -25.16
CA HIS A 78 -2.84 -13.50 -26.25
C HIS A 78 -4.19 -12.77 -26.30
N CYS A 79 -4.94 -12.72 -25.20
CA CYS A 79 -6.22 -12.01 -25.09
C CYS A 79 -6.06 -10.84 -24.12
N PRO A 80 -5.51 -9.69 -24.57
CA PRO A 80 -5.34 -8.54 -23.70
C PRO A 80 -6.70 -8.03 -23.24
N ILE A 81 -6.90 -7.97 -21.93
CA ILE A 81 -8.14 -7.50 -21.33
C ILE A 81 -8.21 -5.98 -21.44
N GLY A 82 -9.27 -5.50 -22.10
CA GLY A 82 -9.58 -4.08 -22.15
C GLY A 82 -10.05 -3.55 -20.79
N LYS A 83 -9.92 -2.23 -20.60
CA LYS A 83 -10.36 -1.53 -19.39
C LYS A 83 -11.82 -1.87 -19.01
N GLU A 84 -12.71 -1.99 -19.99
CA GLU A 84 -14.13 -2.29 -19.77
C GLU A 84 -14.33 -3.67 -19.15
N GLN A 85 -13.70 -4.69 -19.71
CA GLN A 85 -13.76 -6.07 -19.20
C GLN A 85 -13.22 -6.17 -17.77
N LEU A 86 -12.13 -5.44 -17.46
CA LEU A 86 -11.60 -5.36 -16.10
C LEU A 86 -12.60 -4.71 -15.14
N LEU A 87 -13.26 -3.62 -15.55
CA LEU A 87 -14.28 -2.95 -14.74
C LEU A 87 -15.50 -3.83 -14.50
N ASP A 88 -15.94 -4.61 -15.50
CA ASP A 88 -17.04 -5.56 -15.34
C ASP A 88 -16.68 -6.69 -14.36
N SER A 89 -15.46 -7.24 -14.45
CA SER A 89 -14.97 -8.24 -13.49
C SER A 89 -14.88 -7.68 -12.07
N VAL A 90 -14.36 -6.46 -11.90
CA VAL A 90 -14.32 -5.78 -10.59
C VAL A 90 -15.74 -5.54 -10.07
N GLN A 91 -16.66 -5.09 -10.91
CA GLN A 91 -18.05 -4.87 -10.54
C GLN A 91 -18.74 -6.18 -10.14
N LEU A 92 -18.43 -7.29 -10.80
CA LEU A 92 -18.92 -8.62 -10.45
C LEU A 92 -18.41 -9.05 -9.06
N ILE A 93 -17.13 -8.86 -8.78
CA ILE A 93 -16.52 -9.15 -7.47
C ILE A 93 -17.23 -8.34 -6.37
N ILE A 94 -17.39 -7.03 -6.56
CA ILE A 94 -18.05 -6.14 -5.57
C ILE A 94 -19.51 -6.56 -5.34
N LYS A 95 -20.26 -6.90 -6.40
CA LYS A 95 -21.64 -7.41 -6.29
C LYS A 95 -21.69 -8.74 -5.56
N SER A 96 -20.77 -9.66 -5.87
CA SER A 96 -20.71 -10.99 -5.24
C SER A 96 -20.34 -10.93 -3.76
N ALA A 97 -19.51 -9.97 -3.37
CA ALA A 97 -19.10 -9.71 -2.00
C ALA A 97 -20.15 -8.93 -1.17
N ASN A 98 -21.31 -8.60 -1.77
CA ASN A 98 -22.41 -7.84 -1.15
C ASN A 98 -21.95 -6.54 -0.46
N ARG A 99 -20.95 -5.85 -1.02
CA ARG A 99 -20.49 -4.55 -0.53
C ARG A 99 -21.24 -3.44 -1.25
N LYS A 100 -21.88 -2.55 -0.48
CA LYS A 100 -22.51 -1.34 -1.03
C LYS A 100 -21.43 -0.45 -1.64
N ASN A 101 -21.46 -0.30 -2.96
CA ASN A 101 -20.61 0.66 -3.66
C ASN A 101 -21.10 2.08 -3.33
N PRO A 102 -20.30 2.93 -2.64
CA PRO A 102 -20.73 4.27 -2.26
C PRO A 102 -20.87 5.24 -3.46
N GLY A 103 -20.46 4.85 -4.67
CA GLY A 103 -20.49 5.69 -5.87
C GLY A 103 -21.73 5.55 -6.78
N ARG A 104 -22.75 4.78 -6.40
CA ARG A 104 -24.00 4.66 -7.17
C ARG A 104 -25.19 4.92 -6.25
N GLN A 105 -25.54 6.21 -6.09
CA GLN A 105 -26.90 6.65 -5.77
C GLN A 105 -27.62 7.02 -7.06
#